data_AF-A0A7C9EJW2-F1
#
_entry.id   AF-A0A7C9EJW2-F1
#
_cell.length_a   1.000
_cell.length_b   1.000
_cell.length_c   1.000
_cell.angle_alpha   90.00
_cell.angle_beta   90.00
_cell.angle_gamma   90.00
#
_symmetry.space_group_name_H-M   'P 1'
#
loop_
_entity.id
_entity.type
_entity.pdbx_description
1 polymer ?
#
loop_
_entity_poly.entity_id
_entity_poly.type
_entity_poly.pdbx_seq_one_letter_code
_entity_poly.pdbx_strand_id
1 'polypeptide(L)'
;DDITASRQMYEFLKKWLQEHVEFQHNPIYVAGDSYSGIAVPLVVQEILNGNKAGVGPYMNLKGYILGNAYTGKEEDGLDSKYKYAQRVSLLSDELYEATKVNCHGNYETVDPGNIRC
;
A
#
# COMPACT_ATOMS: atom_id res chain seq x y z
N ASP A 1 -8.18 12.65 -3.20
CA ASP A 1 -7.84 11.29 -3.69
C ASP A 1 -6.34 11.08 -3.55
N ASP A 2 -5.87 9.83 -3.63
CA ASP A 2 -4.47 9.46 -3.35
C ASP A 2 -3.47 10.05 -4.35
N ILE A 3 -3.88 10.29 -5.59
CA ILE A 3 -3.04 10.91 -6.62
C ILE A 3 -2.81 12.38 -6.28
N THR A 4 -3.84 13.09 -5.85
CA THR A 4 -3.69 14.48 -5.39
C THR A 4 -2.77 14.55 -4.17
N ALA A 5 -2.93 13.63 -3.21
CA ALA A 5 -2.09 13.57 -2.03
C ALA A 5 -0.62 13.27 -2.36
N SER A 6 -0.35 12.32 -3.27
CA SER A 6 1.02 11.98 -3.67
C SER A 6 1.73 13.14 -4.35
N ARG A 7 1.02 13.90 -5.21
CA ARG A 7 1.56 15.11 -5.83
C ARG A 7 1.91 16.18 -4.80
N GLN A 8 1.05 16.40 -3.81
CA GLN A 8 1.32 17.35 -2.73
C GLN A 8 2.53 16.93 -1.89
N MET A 9 2.67 15.64 -1.59
CA MET A 9 3.85 15.10 -0.90
C MET A 9 5.13 15.29 -1.72
N TYR A 10 5.08 15.06 -3.03
CA TYR A 10 6.21 15.33 -3.93
C TYR A 10 6.57 16.83 -3.99
N GLU A 11 5.57 17.71 -4.08
CA GLU A 11 5.80 19.17 -4.01
C GLU A 11 6.43 19.60 -2.69
N PHE A 12 5.99 19.01 -1.58
CA PHE A 12 6.62 19.24 -0.28
C PHE A 12 8.10 18.81 -0.30
N LEU A 13 8.41 17.60 -0.77
CA LEU A 13 9.79 17.10 -0.82
C LEU A 13 10.71 17.98 -1.68
N LYS A 14 10.22 18.46 -2.83
CA LYS A 14 10.97 19.40 -3.67
C LYS A 14 11.31 20.68 -2.93
N LYS A 15 10.32 21.32 -2.30
CA LYS A 15 10.52 22.58 -1.57
C LYS A 15 11.42 22.38 -0.36
N TRP A 16 11.22 21.30 0.37
CA TRP A 16 12.05 20.94 1.51
C TRP A 16 13.53 20.78 1.11
N LEU A 17 13.82 20.06 0.02
CA LEU A 17 15.20 19.92 -0.47
C LEU A 17 15.80 21.23 -1.03
N GLN A 18 14.98 22.16 -1.50
CA GLN A 18 15.46 23.49 -1.91
C GLN A 18 15.86 24.35 -0.70
N GLU A 19 15.17 24.20 0.42
CA GLU A 19 15.48 24.90 1.67
C GLU A 19 16.59 24.21 2.48
N HIS A 20 16.77 22.89 2.30
CA HIS A 20 17.70 22.04 3.03
C HIS A 20 18.73 21.38 2.09
N VAL A 21 19.52 22.22 1.40
CA VAL A 21 20.47 21.81 0.36
C VAL A 21 21.56 20.86 0.84
N GLU A 22 21.86 20.85 2.14
CA GLU A 22 22.82 19.93 2.77
C GLU A 22 22.39 18.45 2.64
N PHE A 23 21.10 18.18 2.41
CA PHE A 23 20.58 16.83 2.17
C PHE A 23 20.47 16.45 0.69
N GLN A 24 20.78 17.36 -0.25
CA GLN A 24 20.52 17.16 -1.69
C GLN A 24 21.18 15.90 -2.29
N HIS A 25 22.35 15.52 -1.77
CA HIS A 25 23.10 14.35 -2.25
C HIS A 25 22.81 13.07 -1.47
N ASN A 26 22.08 13.17 -0.36
CA ASN A 26 21.82 12.03 0.50
C ASN A 26 20.94 10.99 -0.20
N PRO A 27 21.18 9.69 0.04
CA PRO A 27 20.28 8.65 -0.44
C PRO A 27 18.89 8.84 0.19
N ILE A 28 17.85 8.80 -0.64
CA ILE A 28 16.46 8.91 -0.20
C ILE A 28 15.82 7.52 -0.21
N TYR A 29 15.14 7.19 0.88
CA TYR A 29 14.25 6.04 0.99
C TYR A 29 12.87 6.54 1.42
N VAL A 30 11.82 6.10 0.73
CA VAL A 30 10.44 6.45 1.11
C VAL A 30 9.83 5.26 1.81
N ALA A 31 9.39 5.42 3.06
CA ALA A 31 8.82 4.33 3.83
C ALA A 31 7.41 4.66 4.29
N GLY A 32 6.57 3.63 4.43
CA GLY A 32 5.22 3.77 4.95
C GLY A 32 4.67 2.46 5.47
N ASP A 33 3.57 2.55 6.20
CA ASP A 33 2.87 1.42 6.82
C ASP A 33 1.37 1.50 6.51
N SER A 34 0.66 0.37 6.57
CA SER A 34 -0.79 0.31 6.41
C SER A 34 -1.24 0.91 5.06
N TYR A 35 -2.16 1.87 5.07
CA TYR A 35 -2.69 2.49 3.86
C TYR A 35 -1.63 3.20 3.00
N SER A 36 -0.47 3.52 3.57
CA SER A 36 0.65 4.08 2.82
C SER A 36 1.19 3.14 1.74
N GLY A 37 0.76 1.88 1.69
CA GLY A 37 0.93 1.00 0.53
C GLY A 37 0.42 1.57 -0.79
N ILE A 38 -0.56 2.49 -0.75
CA ILE A 38 -1.03 3.23 -1.92
C ILE A 38 -0.16 4.48 -2.14
N ALA A 39 0.04 5.29 -1.10
CA ALA A 39 0.69 6.59 -1.24
C ALA A 39 2.19 6.51 -1.56
N VAL A 40 2.94 5.59 -0.92
CA VAL A 40 4.39 5.49 -1.06
C VAL A 40 4.80 5.17 -2.51
N PRO A 41 4.23 4.16 -3.19
CA PRO A 41 4.55 3.91 -4.60
C PRO A 41 4.21 5.10 -5.50
N LEU A 42 3.10 5.81 -5.23
CA LEU A 42 2.72 6.99 -6.01
C LEU A 42 3.72 8.14 -5.83
N VAL A 43 4.18 8.42 -4.61
CA VAL A 43 5.21 9.44 -4.36
C VAL A 43 6.53 9.05 -5.02
N VAL A 44 6.94 7.79 -4.90
CA VAL A 44 8.12 7.25 -5.57
C VAL A 44 8.03 7.46 -7.09
N GLN A 45 6.86 7.23 -7.68
CA GLN A 45 6.63 7.44 -9.10
C GLN A 45 6.75 8.92 -9.49
N GLU A 46 6.21 9.84 -8.69
CA GLU A 46 6.35 11.29 -8.91
C GLU A 46 7.82 11.73 -8.83
N ILE A 47 8.60 11.18 -7.87
CA ILE A 47 10.05 11.43 -7.76
C ILE A 47 10.78 10.97 -9.03
N LEU A 48 10.53 9.73 -9.47
CA LEU A 48 11.16 9.18 -10.68
C LEU A 48 10.82 10.00 -11.93
N ASN A 49 9.55 10.41 -12.07
CA ASN A 49 9.09 11.26 -13.16
C ASN A 49 9.75 12.64 -13.12
N GLY A 50 9.82 13.26 -11.95
CA GLY A 50 10.47 14.55 -11.71
C GLY A 50 11.95 14.54 -12.05
N ASN A 51 12.68 13.53 -11.58
CA ASN A 51 14.09 13.31 -11.90
C ASN A 51 14.30 13.15 -13.41
N LYS A 52 13.46 12.35 -14.09
CA LYS A 52 13.54 12.15 -15.54
C LYS A 52 13.25 13.43 -16.32
N ALA A 53 12.32 14.25 -15.84
CA ALA A 53 11.96 15.53 -16.46
C ALA A 53 12.93 16.67 -16.13
N GLY A 54 13.88 16.46 -15.20
CA GLY A 54 14.79 17.52 -14.75
C GLY A 54 14.09 18.64 -13.98
N VAL A 55 12.97 18.35 -13.32
CA VAL A 55 12.16 19.34 -12.59
C VAL A 55 12.51 19.33 -11.11
N GLY A 56 12.99 20.48 -10.60
CA GLY A 56 13.36 20.62 -9.18
C GLY A 56 14.73 20.00 -8.85
N PRO A 57 15.09 19.91 -7.57
CA PRO A 57 16.33 19.25 -7.17
C PRO A 57 16.28 17.75 -7.49
N TYR A 58 17.37 17.22 -8.03
CA TYR A 58 17.49 15.77 -8.25
C TYR A 58 17.42 15.03 -6.92
N MET A 59 16.49 14.09 -6.80
CA MET A 59 16.30 13.27 -5.61
C MET A 59 17.01 11.93 -5.79
N ASN A 60 18.06 11.67 -5.01
CA ASN A 60 18.86 10.44 -5.06
C ASN A 60 18.13 9.23 -4.44
N LEU A 61 16.98 8.88 -5.02
CA LEU A 61 16.12 7.78 -4.58
C LEU A 61 16.83 6.43 -4.73
N LYS A 62 16.86 5.65 -3.64
CA LYS A 62 17.46 4.30 -3.60
C LYS A 62 16.45 3.18 -3.47
N GLY A 63 15.27 3.47 -2.94
CA GLY A 63 14.20 2.50 -2.81
C GLY A 63 13.07 3.00 -1.94
N TYR A 64 12.13 2.10 -1.67
CA TYR A 64 11.02 2.34 -0.77
C TYR A 64 10.72 1.10 0.06
N ILE A 65 10.07 1.31 1.20
CA ILE A 65 9.78 0.25 2.18
C ILE A 65 8.29 0.31 2.53
N LEU A 66 7.64 -0.83 2.50
CA LEU A 66 6.23 -0.98 2.84
C LEU A 66 6.11 -1.95 4.03
N GLY A 67 5.65 -1.44 5.18
CA GLY A 67 5.23 -2.25 6.32
C GLY A 67 3.73 -2.56 6.20
N ASN A 68 3.34 -3.81 6.45
CA ASN A 68 1.94 -4.28 6.53
C ASN A 68 0.95 -3.56 5.60
N ALA A 69 1.36 -3.39 4.35
CA ALA A 69 0.81 -2.37 3.48
C ALA A 69 -0.49 -2.84 2.80
N TYR A 70 -1.41 -1.89 2.61
CA TYR A 70 -2.52 -2.09 1.69
C TYR A 70 -2.05 -1.83 0.25
N THR A 71 -1.97 -2.89 -0.54
CA THR A 71 -1.51 -2.97 -1.93
C THR A 71 -2.66 -3.08 -2.94
N GLY A 72 -3.86 -3.46 -2.51
CA GLY A 72 -5.03 -3.54 -3.39
C GLY A 72 -6.08 -4.52 -2.90
N LYS A 73 -7.29 -4.44 -3.48
CA LYS A 73 -8.38 -5.36 -3.10
C LYS A 73 -8.06 -6.80 -3.49
N GLU A 74 -7.52 -7.00 -4.68
CA GLU A 74 -7.21 -8.34 -5.19
C GLU A 74 -6.06 -8.97 -4.38
N GLU A 75 -5.05 -8.17 -4.05
CA GLU A 75 -3.84 -8.61 -3.36
C GLU A 75 -4.05 -8.81 -1.84
N ASP A 76 -4.73 -7.87 -1.16
CA ASP A 76 -4.98 -7.94 0.28
C ASP A 76 -6.37 -8.49 0.62
N GLY A 77 -6.89 -9.29 -0.30
CA GLY A 77 -8.27 -9.69 -0.26
C GLY A 77 -8.63 -10.51 0.97
N LEU A 78 -9.93 -10.61 1.24
CA LEU A 78 -10.44 -11.21 2.46
C LEU A 78 -9.99 -12.68 2.67
N ASP A 79 -9.72 -13.47 1.62
CA ASP A 79 -9.23 -14.85 1.75
C ASP A 79 -7.99 -14.96 2.65
N SER A 80 -7.00 -14.08 2.42
CA SER A 80 -5.78 -14.05 3.22
C SER A 80 -6.06 -13.78 4.70
N LYS A 81 -7.07 -12.95 5.00
CA LYS A 81 -7.46 -12.56 6.36
C LYS A 81 -8.17 -13.69 7.09
N TYR A 82 -9.09 -14.40 6.42
CA TYR A 82 -9.76 -15.56 7.01
C TYR A 82 -8.77 -16.69 7.30
N LYS A 83 -7.86 -16.95 6.35
CA LYS A 83 -6.79 -17.93 6.54
C LYS A 83 -5.82 -17.54 7.66
N TYR A 84 -5.47 -16.26 7.76
CA TYR A 84 -4.66 -15.75 8.87
C TYR A 84 -5.38 -15.94 10.20
N ALA A 85 -6.65 -15.52 10.31
CA ALA A 85 -7.46 -15.64 11.52
C ALA A 85 -7.59 -17.09 12.00
N GLN A 86 -7.78 -18.05 11.09
CA GLN A 86 -7.78 -19.48 11.44
C GLN A 86 -6.42 -19.92 11.99
N ARG A 87 -5.32 -19.58 11.30
CA ARG A 87 -3.97 -19.99 11.72
C ARG A 87 -3.54 -19.43 13.08
N VAL A 88 -4.06 -18.26 13.46
CA VAL A 88 -3.80 -17.66 14.77
C VAL A 88 -4.91 -17.92 15.80
N SER A 89 -5.78 -18.90 15.55
CA SER A 89 -6.85 -19.33 16.46
C SER A 89 -7.88 -18.24 16.81
N LEU A 90 -8.02 -17.21 15.96
CA LEU A 90 -9.11 -16.23 16.04
C LEU A 90 -10.41 -16.76 15.41
N LEU A 91 -10.29 -17.74 14.51
CA LEU A 91 -11.39 -18.44 13.88
C LEU A 91 -11.24 -19.94 14.16
N SER A 92 -12.30 -20.61 14.62
CA SER A 92 -12.24 -22.06 14.83
C SER A 92 -12.12 -22.80 13.50
N ASP A 93 -11.50 -23.98 13.51
CA ASP A 93 -11.38 -24.81 12.31
C ASP A 93 -12.76 -25.17 11.74
N GLU A 94 -13.74 -25.45 12.60
CA GLU A 94 -15.13 -25.71 12.20
C GLU A 94 -15.73 -24.52 11.45
N LEU A 95 -15.58 -23.31 11.99
CA LEU A 95 -16.14 -22.11 11.38
C LEU A 95 -15.40 -21.75 10.08
N TYR A 96 -14.07 -21.89 10.06
CA TYR A 96 -13.27 -21.66 8.87
C TYR A 96 -13.67 -22.59 7.71
N GLU A 97 -13.77 -23.90 7.96
CA GLU A 97 -14.16 -24.86 6.93
C GLU A 97 -15.62 -24.67 6.49
N ALA A 98 -16.54 -24.37 7.43
CA ALA A 98 -17.92 -24.04 7.09
C ALA A 98 -18.02 -22.81 6.17
N THR A 99 -17.36 -21.70 6.53
CA THR A 99 -17.32 -20.47 5.72
C THR A 99 -16.65 -20.72 4.37
N LYS A 100 -15.55 -21.47 4.33
CA LYS A 100 -14.87 -21.82 3.07
C LYS A 100 -15.75 -22.63 2.12
N VAL A 101 -16.49 -23.62 2.63
CA VAL A 101 -17.42 -24.42 1.84
C VAL A 101 -18.61 -23.58 1.35
N ASN A 102 -19.23 -22.81 2.24
CA ASN A 102 -20.42 -22.04 1.92
C ASN A 102 -20.13 -20.83 1.02
N CYS A 103 -18.98 -20.17 1.18
CA CYS A 103 -18.57 -19.02 0.36
C CYS A 103 -17.77 -19.39 -0.89
N HIS A 104 -17.50 -20.68 -1.11
CA HIS A 104 -16.67 -21.14 -2.23
C HIS A 104 -15.28 -20.46 -2.30
N GLY A 105 -14.72 -20.07 -1.15
CA GLY A 105 -13.45 -19.35 -1.06
C GLY A 105 -13.49 -17.89 -1.55
N ASN A 106 -14.66 -17.34 -1.90
CA ASN A 106 -14.81 -15.93 -2.24
C ASN A 106 -15.54 -15.19 -1.11
N TYR A 107 -14.79 -14.39 -0.36
CA TYR A 107 -15.30 -13.61 0.76
C TYR A 107 -15.50 -12.13 0.42
N GLU A 108 -15.01 -11.68 -0.73
CA GLU A 108 -15.04 -10.27 -1.13
C GLU A 108 -16.33 -9.88 -1.86
N THR A 109 -16.76 -10.76 -2.76
CA THR A 109 -17.93 -10.57 -3.60
C THR A 109 -18.90 -11.71 -3.35
N VAL A 110 -19.58 -11.62 -2.20
CA VAL A 110 -20.54 -12.62 -1.74
C VAL A 110 -21.87 -12.47 -2.48
N ASP A 111 -22.42 -13.59 -2.98
CA ASP A 111 -23.77 -13.64 -3.53
C ASP A 111 -24.80 -13.32 -2.44
N PRO A 112 -25.60 -12.25 -2.56
CA PRO A 112 -26.63 -11.90 -1.57
C PRO A 112 -27.68 -12.99 -1.35
N GLY A 113 -27.88 -13.89 -2.33
CA GLY A 113 -28.76 -15.04 -2.21
C GLY A 113 -28.17 -16.21 -1.41
N ASN A 114 -26.85 -16.23 -1.21
CA ASN A 114 -26.15 -17.26 -0.46
C ASN A 114 -26.10 -16.92 1.03
N ILE A 115 -27.25 -17.07 1.70
CA ILE A 115 -27.42 -16.80 3.13
C ILE A 115 -26.50 -17.60 4.06
N ARG A 116 -25.83 -18.64 3.54
CA ARG A 116 -24.96 -19.53 4.32
C ARG A 116 -23.50 -19.05 4.37
N CYS A 117 -23.10 -18.11 3.52
CA CYS A 117 -21.72 -17.64 3.39
C CYS A 117 -21.29 -16.60 4.47
#